data_AF-A0A7S2Z9J5-F1
#
_entry.id   AF-A0A7S2Z9J5-F1
#
_cell.length_a   1.000
_cell.length_b   1.000
_cell.length_c   1.000
_cell.angle_alpha   90.00
_cell.angle_beta   90.00
_cell.angle_gamma   90.00
#
_symmetry.space_group_name_H-M   'P 1'
#
loop_
_entity.id
_entity.type
_entity.pdbx_description
1 polymer ?
#
loop_
_entity_poly.entity_id
_entity_poly.type
_entity_poly.pdbx_seq_one_letter_code
_entity_poly.pdbx_strand_id
1 'polypeptide(L)'
;MEGEETHDVVEERLEQAEMIPLTNCLFCNHISDDVEANAKHMAKLHGCFIPYVESLLSIESLLTYLGEKVGVGYACVFCSRSFSAVFSVQKHMIDKNHSRMIDSEQEWYDEYGEFYAWEDEDGMADGEEWEEVVGEEREMILSKHEAGVDREGNGASGPEEAITEDDTAVELVLNS
;
A
#
# COMPACT_ATOMS: atom_id res chain seq x y z
N MET A 1 32.66 11.34 -4.61
CA MET A 1 33.05 10.83 -3.28
C MET A 1 31.79 10.26 -2.69
N GLU A 2 31.54 9.00 -2.97
CA GLU A 2 30.51 8.23 -2.28
C GLU A 2 31.13 7.88 -0.92
N GLY A 3 30.48 8.31 0.16
CA GLY A 3 31.00 8.09 1.51
C GLY A 3 30.84 6.62 1.87
N GLU A 4 31.95 5.92 2.05
CA GLU A 4 31.93 4.57 2.63
C GLU A 4 31.50 4.70 4.10
N GLU A 5 30.29 4.24 4.42
CA GLU A 5 29.84 4.11 5.81
C GLU A 5 30.72 3.04 6.48
N THR A 6 31.38 3.41 7.58
CA THR A 6 32.23 2.48 8.33
C THR A 6 31.37 1.48 9.08
N HIS A 7 31.84 0.24 9.24
CA HIS A 7 31.14 -0.84 9.98
C HIS A 7 30.58 -0.35 11.33
N ASP A 8 31.39 0.38 12.10
CA ASP A 8 31.01 0.91 13.42
C ASP A 8 29.80 1.86 13.37
N VAL A 9 29.64 2.63 12.29
CA VAL A 9 28.52 3.57 12.10
C VAL A 9 27.25 2.83 11.70
N VAL A 10 27.39 1.73 10.94
CA VAL A 10 26.25 0.89 10.58
C VAL A 10 25.74 0.14 11.81
N GLU A 11 26.63 -0.41 12.63
CA GLU A 11 26.28 -1.11 13.87
C GLU A 11 25.53 -0.18 14.84
N GLU A 12 26.04 1.03 15.09
CA GLU A 12 25.37 2.02 15.94
C GLU A 12 23.95 2.37 15.42
N ARG A 13 23.80 2.52 14.09
CA ARG A 13 22.48 2.82 13.49
C ARG A 13 21.48 1.69 13.71
N LEU A 14 21.93 0.44 13.62
CA LEU A 14 21.10 -0.75 13.86
C LEU A 14 20.71 -0.88 15.33
N GLU A 15 21.59 -0.52 16.25
CA GLU A 15 21.29 -0.51 17.70
C GLU A 15 20.23 0.53 18.08
N GLN A 16 20.15 1.64 17.34
CA GLN A 16 19.18 2.73 17.57
C GLN A 16 17.90 2.59 16.74
N ALA A 17 17.88 1.70 15.76
CA ALA A 17 16.76 1.52 14.85
C ALA A 17 15.62 0.80 15.57
N GLU A 18 14.59 1.56 15.92
CA GLU A 18 13.39 1.05 16.56
C GLU A 18 12.16 1.49 15.77
N MET A 19 11.20 0.57 15.59
CA MET A 19 9.92 0.93 15.02
C MET A 19 9.21 1.97 15.91
N ILE A 20 8.57 2.96 15.30
CA ILE A 20 7.74 3.90 16.06
C ILE A 20 6.46 3.18 16.51
N PRO A 21 6.09 3.18 17.81
CA PRO A 21 4.85 2.58 18.27
C PRO A 21 3.61 3.20 17.62
N LEU A 22 2.55 2.41 17.42
CA LEU A 22 1.32 2.86 16.73
C LEU A 22 0.59 4.02 17.41
N THR A 23 0.78 4.19 18.71
CA THR A 23 0.23 5.30 19.50
C THR A 23 1.06 6.59 19.39
N ASN A 24 2.28 6.51 18.87
CA ASN A 24 3.20 7.63 18.76
C ASN A 24 3.10 8.26 17.37
N CYS A 25 3.12 9.59 17.33
CA CYS A 25 3.07 10.31 16.06
C CYS A 25 4.37 10.11 15.28
N LEU A 26 4.26 9.83 13.98
CA LEU A 26 5.43 9.63 13.10
C LEU A 26 6.25 10.91 12.88
N PHE A 27 5.63 12.07 13.04
CA PHE A 27 6.20 13.37 12.64
C PHE A 27 6.66 14.22 13.83
N CYS A 28 6.25 13.87 15.06
CA CYS A 28 6.57 14.65 16.26
C CYS A 28 6.53 13.79 17.53
N ASN A 29 6.87 14.38 18.68
CA ASN A 29 6.95 13.67 19.96
C ASN A 29 5.59 13.45 20.67
N HIS A 30 4.47 13.52 19.95
CA HIS A 30 3.14 13.31 20.53
C HIS A 30 2.86 11.82 20.71
N ILE A 31 2.32 11.47 21.88
CA ILE A 31 1.82 10.13 22.20
C ILE A 31 0.33 10.24 22.42
N SER A 32 -0.43 9.39 21.75
CA SER A 32 -1.90 9.35 21.79
C SER A 32 -2.38 8.18 22.64
N ASP A 33 -3.63 8.24 23.09
CA ASP A 33 -4.22 7.19 23.93
C ASP A 33 -4.44 5.87 23.16
N ASP A 34 -4.74 5.97 21.87
CA ASP A 34 -4.97 4.85 20.95
C ASP A 34 -4.56 5.20 19.50
N VAL A 35 -4.64 4.20 18.62
CA VAL A 35 -4.24 4.31 17.21
C VAL A 35 -5.12 5.32 16.44
N GLU A 36 -6.42 5.35 16.71
CA GLU A 36 -7.37 6.23 16.03
C GLU A 36 -7.13 7.70 16.42
N ALA A 37 -6.87 7.96 17.71
CA ALA A 37 -6.47 9.25 18.23
C ALA A 37 -5.15 9.72 17.60
N ASN A 38 -4.19 8.81 17.41
CA ASN A 38 -2.94 9.13 16.72
C ASN A 38 -3.17 9.50 15.25
N ALA A 39 -3.97 8.72 14.52
CA ALA A 39 -4.33 9.03 13.14
C ALA A 39 -5.00 10.41 13.02
N LYS A 40 -5.93 10.75 13.92
CA LYS A 40 -6.57 12.07 14.00
C LYS A 40 -5.57 13.19 14.28
N HIS A 41 -4.60 12.96 15.18
CA HIS A 41 -3.53 13.90 15.45
C HIS A 41 -2.69 14.16 14.19
N MET A 42 -2.29 13.10 13.49
CA MET A 42 -1.51 13.17 12.26
C MET A 42 -2.24 13.93 11.15
N ALA A 43 -3.52 13.66 10.94
CA ALA A 43 -4.35 14.40 9.98
C ALA A 43 -4.50 15.88 10.34
N LYS A 44 -4.76 16.19 11.61
CA LYS A 44 -5.09 17.57 12.04
C LYS A 44 -3.87 18.49 12.12
N LEU A 45 -2.75 18.01 12.65
CA LEU A 45 -1.57 18.85 12.90
C LEU A 45 -0.51 18.77 11.81
N HIS A 46 -0.41 17.62 11.13
CA HIS A 46 0.62 17.38 10.13
C HIS A 46 0.05 17.27 8.71
N GLY A 47 -1.28 17.28 8.55
CA GLY A 47 -1.92 17.14 7.24
C GLY A 47 -1.72 15.76 6.61
N CYS A 48 -1.43 14.73 7.42
CA CYS A 48 -1.29 13.36 6.95
C CYS A 48 -2.68 12.74 6.77
N PHE A 49 -3.14 12.65 5.53
CA PHE A 49 -4.40 12.00 5.19
C PHE A 49 -4.12 10.61 4.60
N ILE A 50 -4.83 9.61 5.11
CA ILE A 50 -4.83 8.26 4.55
C ILE A 50 -5.91 8.24 3.46
N PRO A 51 -5.56 8.04 2.18
CA PRO A 51 -6.54 7.95 1.09
C PRO A 51 -7.30 6.62 1.16
N TYR A 52 -8.45 6.53 0.50
CA TYR A 52 -9.22 5.30 0.32
C TYR A 52 -9.45 4.47 1.60
N VAL A 53 -9.74 5.14 2.73
CA VAL A 53 -9.91 4.49 4.05
C VAL A 53 -10.98 3.38 4.01
N GLU A 54 -11.97 3.48 3.13
CA GLU A 54 -13.03 2.48 2.93
C GLU A 54 -12.49 1.14 2.38
N SER A 55 -11.41 1.19 1.61
CA SER A 55 -10.73 0.02 1.04
C SER A 55 -9.52 -0.41 1.85
N LEU A 56 -9.19 0.27 2.96
CA LEU A 56 -8.03 -0.06 3.77
C LEU A 56 -8.30 -1.32 4.60
N LEU A 57 -7.42 -2.34 4.48
CA LEU A 57 -7.55 -3.60 5.20
C LEU A 57 -7.44 -3.42 6.72
N SER A 58 -6.45 -2.64 7.15
CA SER A 58 -6.26 -2.26 8.55
C SER A 58 -5.42 -1.00 8.65
N ILE A 59 -5.83 -0.06 9.51
CA ILE A 59 -5.01 1.11 9.83
C ILE A 59 -3.74 0.73 10.59
N GLU A 60 -3.80 -0.36 11.37
CA GLU A 60 -2.67 -0.80 12.18
C GLU A 60 -1.54 -1.35 11.31
N SER A 61 -1.84 -2.10 10.24
CA SER A 61 -0.81 -2.61 9.33
C SER A 61 -0.12 -1.48 8.57
N LEU A 62 -0.90 -0.54 8.03
CA LEU A 62 -0.34 0.63 7.35
C LEU A 62 0.54 1.48 8.28
N LEU A 63 0.07 1.76 9.51
CA LEU A 63 0.85 2.53 10.47
C LEU A 63 2.06 1.77 11.00
N THR A 64 2.00 0.44 11.08
CA THR A 64 3.17 -0.40 11.40
C THR A 64 4.25 -0.19 10.36
N TYR A 65 3.90 -0.34 9.08
CA TYR A 65 4.82 -0.14 7.97
C TYR A 65 5.42 1.27 7.97
N LEU A 66 4.60 2.31 8.12
CA LEU A 66 5.08 3.69 8.17
C LEU A 66 5.98 3.94 9.40
N GLY A 67 5.66 3.33 10.54
CA GLY A 67 6.45 3.36 11.76
C GLY A 67 7.83 2.73 11.59
N GLU A 68 7.93 1.63 10.83
CA GLU A 68 9.19 1.01 10.45
C GLU A 68 9.95 1.86 9.41
N LYS A 69 9.27 2.37 8.38
CA LYS A 69 9.87 3.22 7.35
C LYS A 69 10.56 4.44 7.97
N VAL A 70 9.94 5.09 8.95
CA VAL A 70 10.49 6.26 9.63
C VAL A 70 11.46 5.88 10.77
N GLY A 71 11.09 4.89 11.59
CA GLY A 71 11.82 4.53 12.81
C GLY A 71 13.05 3.64 12.60
N VAL A 72 13.01 2.75 11.60
CA VAL A 72 14.09 1.82 11.27
C VAL A 72 14.78 2.24 9.97
N GLY A 73 13.99 2.50 8.93
CA GLY A 73 14.50 2.91 7.62
C GLY A 73 15.06 4.32 7.56
N TYR A 74 14.75 5.15 8.57
CA TYR A 74 15.03 6.60 8.58
C TYR A 74 14.65 7.26 7.26
N ALA A 75 13.54 6.85 6.65
CA ALA A 75 13.13 7.25 5.32
C ALA A 75 11.89 8.15 5.35
N CYS A 76 11.91 9.19 4.53
CA CYS A 76 10.77 10.10 4.40
C CYS A 76 9.58 9.36 3.77
N VAL A 77 8.38 9.51 4.36
CA VAL A 77 7.16 8.88 3.84
C VAL A 77 6.76 9.38 2.44
N PHE A 78 7.06 10.64 2.13
CA PHE A 78 6.70 11.27 0.86
C PHE A 78 7.71 11.10 -0.29
N CYS A 79 9.01 11.32 -0.02
CA CYS A 79 10.03 11.35 -1.08
C CYS A 79 11.01 10.18 -1.04
N SER A 80 10.79 9.24 -0.12
CA SER A 80 11.59 8.02 0.07
C SER A 80 13.11 8.25 0.26
N ARG A 81 13.52 9.49 0.57
CA ARG A 81 14.91 9.81 0.90
C ARG A 81 15.26 9.28 2.28
N SER A 82 16.40 8.61 2.41
CA SER A 82 16.93 8.12 3.68
C SER A 82 17.77 9.18 4.41
N PHE A 83 17.83 9.04 5.73
CA PHE A 83 18.53 9.92 6.65
C PHE A 83 19.37 9.10 7.64
N SER A 84 20.20 9.79 8.43
CA SER A 84 21.07 9.16 9.42
C SER A 84 20.39 8.85 10.75
N ALA A 85 19.20 9.42 11.02
CA ALA A 85 18.48 9.26 12.28
C ALA A 85 17.00 9.66 12.15
N VAL A 86 16.15 9.15 13.06
CA VAL A 86 14.71 9.49 13.16
C VAL A 86 14.48 11.00 13.25
N PHE A 87 15.26 11.70 14.07
CA PHE A 87 15.12 13.14 14.24
C PHE A 87 15.35 13.91 12.92
N SER A 88 16.31 13.45 12.11
CA SER A 88 16.64 14.07 10.82
C SER A 88 15.51 13.90 9.81
N VAL A 89 14.90 12.72 9.74
CA VAL A 89 13.75 12.48 8.85
C VAL A 89 12.51 13.24 9.31
N GLN A 90 12.21 13.26 10.61
CA GLN A 90 11.08 14.04 11.15
C GLN A 90 11.23 15.53 10.87
N LYS A 91 12.42 16.09 11.11
CA LYS A 91 12.72 17.48 10.77
C LYS A 91 12.54 17.76 9.29
N HIS A 92 13.02 16.86 8.42
CA HIS A 92 12.80 16.98 6.97
C HIS A 92 11.32 16.99 6.61
N MET A 93 10.53 16.08 7.19
CA MET A 93 9.10 15.96 6.93
C MET A 93 8.36 17.25 7.30
N ILE A 94 8.67 17.84 8.44
CA ILE A 94 8.08 19.12 8.87
C ILE A 94 8.57 20.29 8.00
N ASP A 95 9.88 20.44 7.81
CA ASP A 95 10.47 21.60 7.11
C ASP A 95 10.04 21.67 5.63
N LYS A 96 9.75 20.52 5.01
CA LYS A 96 9.34 20.41 3.59
C LYS A 96 7.86 20.15 3.40
N ASN A 97 7.08 20.04 4.48
CA ASN A 97 5.69 19.64 4.44
C ASN A 97 5.48 18.28 3.72
N HIS A 98 6.36 17.32 4.01
CA HIS A 98 6.38 15.95 3.51
C HIS A 98 5.72 14.96 4.49
N SER A 99 4.77 15.44 5.29
CA SER A 99 4.00 14.63 6.23
C SER A 99 2.77 13.98 5.59
N ARG A 100 2.87 13.62 4.31
CA ARG A 100 1.79 13.00 3.53
C ARG A 100 2.35 11.84 2.71
N MET A 101 1.48 10.92 2.31
CA MET A 101 1.85 9.79 1.47
C MET A 101 2.27 10.25 0.07
N ILE A 102 2.99 9.38 -0.64
CA ILE A 102 3.51 9.64 -2.00
C ILE A 102 2.36 10.06 -2.92
N ASP A 103 2.56 11.15 -3.67
CA ASP A 103 1.52 11.70 -4.58
C ASP A 103 1.53 11.00 -5.96
N SER A 104 2.61 10.25 -6.30
CA SER A 104 2.73 9.49 -7.54
C SER A 104 1.90 8.22 -7.47
N GLU A 105 0.94 8.05 -8.37
CA GLU A 105 0.01 6.91 -8.38
C GLU A 105 0.71 5.56 -8.45
N GLN A 106 1.65 5.39 -9.38
CA GLN A 106 2.39 4.12 -9.52
C GLN A 106 3.23 3.81 -8.28
N GLU A 107 4.01 4.77 -7.79
CA GLU A 107 4.86 4.55 -6.61
C GLU A 107 4.01 4.32 -5.35
N TRP A 108 2.87 4.99 -5.25
CA TRP A 108 1.93 4.77 -4.16
C TRP A 108 1.34 3.35 -4.22
N TYR A 109 0.96 2.87 -5.41
CA TYR A 109 0.44 1.51 -5.57
C TYR A 109 1.50 0.46 -5.27
N ASP A 110 2.71 0.64 -5.79
CA ASP A 110 3.83 -0.28 -5.57
C ASP A 110 4.22 -0.38 -4.10
N GLU A 111 4.12 0.72 -3.34
CA GLU A 111 4.55 0.76 -1.94
C GLU A 111 3.42 0.44 -0.95
N TYR A 112 2.19 0.91 -1.22
CA TYR A 112 1.08 0.81 -0.27
C TYR A 112 -0.05 -0.11 -0.71
N GLY A 113 -0.01 -0.64 -1.95
CA GLY A 113 -1.09 -1.41 -2.53
C GLY A 113 -1.50 -2.62 -1.71
N GLU A 114 -0.55 -3.29 -1.05
CA GLU A 114 -0.81 -4.47 -0.19
C GLU A 114 -1.69 -4.17 1.03
N PHE A 115 -1.79 -2.90 1.45
CA PHE A 115 -2.61 -2.51 2.60
C PHE A 115 -4.08 -2.24 2.25
N TYR A 116 -4.44 -2.29 0.96
CA TYR A 116 -5.78 -2.00 0.46
C TYR A 116 -6.40 -3.23 -0.21
N ALA A 117 -7.71 -3.40 0.01
CA ALA A 117 -8.52 -4.36 -0.72
C ALA A 117 -8.81 -3.79 -2.12
N TRP A 118 -8.21 -4.39 -3.13
CA TRP A 118 -8.59 -4.18 -4.51
C TRP A 118 -9.73 -5.13 -4.84
N GLU A 119 -10.83 -4.60 -5.38
CA GLU A 119 -11.84 -5.45 -6.00
C GLU A 119 -11.24 -6.01 -7.27
N ASP A 120 -10.59 -7.17 -7.18
CA ASP A 120 -10.23 -7.93 -8.36
C ASP A 120 -11.54 -8.32 -9.06
N GLU A 121 -11.73 -7.84 -10.29
CA GLU A 121 -12.87 -8.24 -11.15
C GLU A 121 -12.94 -9.77 -11.32
N ASP A 122 -11.86 -10.47 -10.97
CA ASP A 122 -11.71 -11.92 -11.02
C ASP A 122 -11.30 -12.58 -9.68
N GLY A 123 -11.76 -12.11 -8.52
CA GLY A 123 -11.90 -12.94 -7.29
C GLY A 123 -10.77 -13.92 -6.91
N MET A 124 -9.50 -13.59 -7.14
CA MET A 124 -8.35 -14.41 -6.77
C MET A 124 -7.48 -13.58 -5.82
N ALA A 125 -7.81 -13.66 -4.53
CA ALA A 125 -6.95 -13.17 -3.48
C ALA A 125 -5.56 -13.82 -3.62
N ASP A 126 -4.62 -13.03 -4.12
CA ASP A 126 -3.19 -13.27 -4.07
C ASP A 126 -2.78 -13.51 -2.61
N GLY A 127 -2.68 -14.78 -2.28
CA GLY A 127 -2.32 -15.29 -0.97
C GLY A 127 -1.98 -16.77 -1.07
N GLU A 128 -1.20 -17.15 -2.09
CA GLU A 128 -0.56 -18.47 -2.15
C GLU A 128 0.94 -18.29 -2.34
N GLU A 129 1.63 -18.42 -1.21
CA GLU A 129 3.05 -18.66 -1.03
C GLU A 129 3.52 -19.82 -1.91
N TRP A 130 4.37 -19.54 -2.90
CA TRP A 130 5.01 -20.57 -3.71
C TRP A 130 6.05 -21.32 -2.87
N GLU A 131 5.71 -22.48 -2.32
CA GLU A 131 6.73 -23.43 -1.86
C GLU A 131 7.42 -24.08 -3.06
N GLU A 132 8.67 -23.66 -3.33
CA GLU A 132 9.54 -24.32 -4.30
C GLU A 132 9.99 -25.68 -3.74
N VAL A 133 9.29 -26.76 -4.10
CA VAL A 133 9.76 -28.13 -3.85
C VAL A 133 10.89 -28.48 -4.81
N VAL A 134 12.13 -28.30 -4.34
CA VAL A 134 13.33 -28.91 -4.95
C VAL A 134 13.41 -30.40 -4.57
N GLY A 135 13.11 -31.30 -5.51
CA GLY A 135 13.36 -32.73 -5.31
C GLY A 135 12.73 -33.66 -6.35
N GLU A 136 13.54 -34.58 -6.89
CA GLU A 136 13.21 -35.53 -7.96
C GLU A 136 12.23 -36.64 -7.55
N GLU A 137 10.93 -36.37 -7.37
CA GLU A 137 9.91 -37.44 -7.38
C GLU A 137 8.64 -37.00 -8.13
N ARG A 138 8.70 -37.10 -9.46
CA ARG A 138 7.53 -37.06 -10.37
C ARG A 138 6.99 -38.49 -10.49
N GLU A 139 5.73 -38.74 -10.10
CA GLU A 139 4.81 -39.67 -10.79
C GLU A 139 3.37 -39.64 -10.21
N MET A 140 2.41 -39.82 -11.11
CA MET A 140 0.94 -39.96 -10.94
C MET A 140 0.19 -38.67 -10.51
N ILE A 141 -0.78 -38.17 -11.29
CA ILE A 141 -1.98 -38.92 -11.72
C ILE A 141 -2.24 -38.78 -13.23
N LEU A 142 -2.30 -39.95 -13.87
CA LEU A 142 -2.68 -40.20 -15.26
C LEU A 142 -4.22 -40.22 -15.43
N SER A 143 -4.64 -39.66 -16.58
CA SER A 143 -5.65 -40.20 -17.50
C SER A 143 -7.14 -40.22 -17.11
N LYS A 144 -7.98 -39.53 -17.89
CA LYS A 144 -8.74 -40.22 -18.96
C LYS A 144 -9.45 -39.31 -19.98
N HIS A 145 -9.29 -39.74 -21.24
CA HIS A 145 -10.23 -39.77 -22.37
C HIS A 145 -10.15 -38.72 -23.49
N GLU A 146 -9.66 -39.22 -24.63
CA GLU A 146 -9.84 -38.67 -25.97
C GLU A 146 -10.88 -39.48 -26.76
N ALA A 147 -11.29 -38.91 -27.90
CA ALA A 147 -12.13 -39.39 -29.02
C ALA A 147 -13.65 -39.13 -28.87
N GLY A 148 -14.35 -38.48 -29.80
CA GLY A 148 -14.01 -37.88 -31.10
C GLY A 148 -15.30 -37.58 -31.91
N VAL A 149 -15.13 -36.87 -33.04
CA VAL A 149 -15.94 -36.86 -34.29
C VAL A 149 -17.11 -35.85 -34.45
N ASP A 150 -16.79 -34.81 -35.24
CA ASP A 150 -17.42 -34.25 -36.46
C ASP A 150 -18.79 -33.53 -36.50
N ARG A 151 -18.68 -32.26 -36.96
CA ARG A 151 -19.36 -31.60 -38.12
C ARG A 151 -20.61 -30.72 -37.92
N GLU A 152 -20.54 -29.65 -38.72
CA GLU A 152 -21.59 -28.76 -39.28
C GLU A 152 -21.88 -27.46 -38.55
N GLY A 153 -21.56 -26.35 -39.24
CA GLY A 153 -21.88 -25.00 -38.85
C GLY A 153 -23.06 -24.43 -39.62
N ASN A 154 -23.53 -23.28 -39.14
CA ASN A 154 -24.22 -22.17 -39.81
C ASN A 154 -24.49 -21.17 -38.67
N GLY A 155 -24.17 -19.88 -38.74
CA GLY A 155 -24.75 -18.94 -39.68
C GLY A 155 -25.58 -17.91 -38.89
N ALA A 156 -24.94 -16.76 -38.64
CA ALA A 156 -25.46 -15.40 -38.61
C ALA A 156 -26.72 -15.01 -37.81
N SER A 157 -26.62 -13.74 -37.35
CA SER A 157 -27.62 -12.68 -37.29
C SER A 157 -28.55 -12.57 -36.07
N GLY A 158 -28.45 -11.42 -35.41
CA GLY A 158 -29.41 -10.88 -34.45
C GLY A 158 -28.91 -9.53 -33.91
N PRO A 159 -29.61 -8.40 -34.10
CA PRO A 159 -29.05 -7.06 -33.97
C PRO A 159 -29.65 -6.25 -32.77
N GLU A 160 -29.24 -4.98 -32.68
CA GLU A 160 -29.92 -3.81 -32.05
C GLU A 160 -30.00 -3.79 -30.51
N GLU A 161 -29.22 -2.92 -29.86
CA GLU A 161 -29.54 -1.53 -29.47
C GLU A 161 -30.73 -1.39 -28.50
N ALA A 162 -30.45 -0.90 -27.29
CA ALA A 162 -31.36 -0.03 -26.54
C ALA A 162 -30.58 0.79 -25.51
N ILE A 163 -30.37 2.05 -25.87
CA ILE A 163 -30.20 3.19 -24.96
C ILE A 163 -31.47 3.38 -24.11
N THR A 164 -31.31 3.77 -22.85
CA THR A 164 -32.22 4.75 -22.22
C THR A 164 -31.39 5.69 -21.36
N GLU A 165 -31.39 6.94 -21.80
CA GLU A 165 -30.93 8.13 -21.13
C GLU A 165 -31.81 8.48 -19.92
N ASP A 166 -31.28 9.38 -19.08
CA ASP A 166 -32.02 10.40 -18.33
C ASP A 166 -32.82 9.96 -17.08
N ASP A 167 -32.83 10.69 -15.96
CA ASP A 167 -32.16 11.94 -15.61
C ASP A 167 -32.41 12.24 -14.12
N THR A 168 -31.73 13.29 -13.63
CA THR A 168 -32.04 14.13 -12.45
C THR A 168 -31.22 13.97 -11.16
N ALA A 169 -30.05 14.62 -11.23
CA ALA A 169 -29.71 15.81 -10.44
C ALA A 169 -29.67 15.72 -8.91
N VAL A 170 -28.45 15.80 -8.37
CA VAL A 170 -28.20 16.42 -7.07
C VAL A 170 -27.14 17.50 -7.27
N GLU A 171 -27.58 18.73 -7.53
CA GLU A 171 -26.73 19.91 -7.43
C GLU A 171 -26.43 20.20 -5.95
N LEU A 172 -25.15 20.31 -5.62
CA LEU A 172 -24.65 21.00 -4.44
C LEU A 172 -23.70 22.09 -4.94
N VAL A 173 -24.00 23.38 -4.72
CA VAL A 173 -23.09 24.40 -4.14
C VAL A 173 -23.89 25.65 -3.72
N LEU A 174 -23.99 25.80 -2.39
CA LEU A 174 -23.69 26.95 -1.53
C LEU A 174 -23.92 28.43 -1.98
N ASN A 175 -24.52 29.15 -1.02
CA ASN A 175 -24.45 30.58 -0.76
C ASN A 175 -23.17 31.31 -1.23
N SER A 176 -23.38 32.46 -1.88
CA SER A 176 -22.84 33.77 -1.48
C SER A 176 -23.76 34.88 -1.95
#